data_AF-A0A1P9X098-F1
#
_entry.id   AF-A0A1P9X098-F1
#
_cell.length_a   1.000
_cell.length_b   1.000
_cell.length_c   1.000
_cell.angle_alpha   90.00
_cell.angle_beta   90.00
_cell.angle_gamma   90.00
#
_symmetry.space_group_name_H-M   'P 1'
#
loop_
_entity.id
_entity.type
_entity.pdbx_description
1 polymer ?
#
loop_
_entity_poly.entity_id
_entity_poly.type
_entity_poly.pdbx_seq_one_letter_code
_entity_poly.pdbx_strand_id
1 'polypeptide(L)'
;MPLSGQNAHLDTFEGRIWLRLEWRALSRALAQSGEDRKRTLGDAAAFRLKRRSLFGNAAENERVEEIREGLAQYTGIVVVADSRADAIASTIEHLAAAEGHETFLQQSYAAGTAYGVLLDDASADWRRNVRSNSDLGQMLMAALNVAPAADAVEASARYGGPEIRSAEQTRAEQRRTRERELRSRFVDGPVLLIPSGGGTTFNAVGATPIPGVGTVFVLPCRVKGEWGTLEATNGILVNDDGKRRLAGPIRIEGINIRGEGWTVMVASGWTVRPGPRSGDYQIMREP
;
A
#
# COMPACT_ATOMS: atom_id res chain seq x y z
N MET A 1 3.90 -14.79 2.34
CA MET A 1 4.39 -13.80 3.32
C MET A 1 3.56 -12.54 3.14
N PRO A 2 2.74 -12.12 4.10
CA PRO A 2 1.97 -10.89 3.95
C PRO A 2 2.95 -9.72 3.93
N LEU A 3 2.73 -8.75 3.04
CA LEU A 3 3.47 -7.49 2.92
C LEU A 3 3.30 -6.67 4.22
N SER A 4 3.96 -7.09 5.29
CA SER A 4 4.13 -6.29 6.51
C SER A 4 5.33 -5.36 6.28
N GLY A 5 5.10 -4.33 5.46
CA GLY A 5 6.05 -3.24 5.33
C GLY A 5 6.27 -2.57 6.69
N GLN A 6 7.49 -2.10 6.94
CA GLN A 6 7.84 -1.38 8.18
C GLN A 6 6.86 -0.23 8.49
N ASN A 7 6.24 0.34 7.45
CA ASN A 7 5.25 1.40 7.50
C ASN A 7 3.82 0.96 7.15
N ALA A 8 3.42 -0.28 7.51
CA ALA A 8 2.09 -0.82 7.23
C ALA A 8 0.93 0.05 7.76
N HIS A 9 1.16 0.79 8.85
CA HIS A 9 0.17 1.71 9.42
C HIS A 9 -0.24 2.83 8.45
N LEU A 10 0.62 3.21 7.50
CA LEU A 10 0.32 4.27 6.54
C LEU A 10 -0.80 3.90 5.57
N ASP A 11 -1.07 2.60 5.35
CA ASP A 11 -2.18 2.15 4.49
C ASP A 11 -3.49 1.89 5.25
N THR A 12 -3.50 2.11 6.57
CA THR A 12 -4.72 2.07 7.40
C THR A 12 -5.57 3.31 7.19
N PHE A 13 -6.86 3.22 7.53
CA PHE A 13 -7.82 4.32 7.36
C PHE A 13 -7.33 5.64 8.02
N GLU A 14 -6.97 5.61 9.31
CA GLU A 14 -6.46 6.81 9.98
C GLU A 14 -5.07 7.20 9.48
N GLY A 15 -4.19 6.23 9.19
CA GLY A 15 -2.86 6.49 8.64
C GLY A 15 -2.90 7.31 7.35
N ARG A 16 -3.75 6.89 6.40
CA ARG A 16 -3.94 7.57 5.11
C ARG A 16 -4.50 8.97 5.27
N ILE A 17 -5.50 9.16 6.13
CA ILE A 17 -6.12 10.49 6.36
C ILE A 17 -5.07 11.49 6.83
N TRP A 18 -4.37 11.17 7.92
CA TRP A 18 -3.42 12.12 8.52
C TRP A 18 -2.19 12.33 7.64
N LEU A 19 -1.76 11.34 6.86
CA LEU A 19 -0.63 11.48 5.94
C LEU A 19 -0.98 12.40 4.75
N ARG A 20 -2.18 12.27 4.18
CA ARG A 20 -2.66 13.16 3.11
C ARG A 20 -2.80 14.60 3.60
N LEU A 21 -3.29 14.79 4.82
CA LEU A 21 -3.38 16.10 5.44
C LEU A 21 -1.98 16.72 5.64
N GLU A 22 -1.01 15.93 6.12
CA GLU A 22 0.41 16.33 6.24
C GLU A 22 0.96 16.77 4.88
N TRP A 23 0.79 15.97 3.82
CA TRP A 23 1.23 16.33 2.47
C TRP A 23 0.59 17.60 1.93
N ARG A 24 -0.74 17.76 2.07
CA ARG A 24 -1.42 18.98 1.62
C ARG A 24 -0.95 20.22 2.36
N ALA A 25 -0.68 20.10 3.65
CA ALA A 25 -0.10 21.19 4.43
C ALA A 25 1.33 21.52 3.99
N LEU A 26 2.17 20.50 3.75
CA LEU A 26 3.52 20.70 3.23
C LEU A 26 3.52 21.36 1.84
N SER A 27 2.65 20.92 0.93
CA SER A 27 2.48 21.56 -0.38
C SER A 27 2.10 23.04 -0.26
N ARG A 28 1.17 23.38 0.65
CA ARG A 28 0.80 24.77 0.92
C ARG A 28 1.96 25.57 1.53
N ALA A 29 2.72 24.99 2.47
CA ALA A 29 3.84 25.66 3.12
C ALA A 29 4.98 25.98 2.13
N LEU A 30 5.25 25.06 1.20
CA LEU A 30 6.22 25.24 0.12
C LEU A 30 5.90 26.46 -0.76
N ALA A 31 4.62 26.74 -1.00
CA ALA A 31 4.16 27.89 -1.79
C ALA A 31 4.04 29.21 -1.00
N GLN A 32 4.26 29.19 0.32
CA GLN A 32 4.10 30.34 1.21
C GLN A 32 5.44 30.83 1.75
N SER A 33 5.45 31.95 2.46
CA SER A 33 6.62 32.47 3.18
C SER A 33 6.20 33.10 4.52
N GLY A 34 7.18 33.49 5.35
CA GLY A 34 6.94 34.19 6.60
C GLY A 34 6.00 33.47 7.58
N GLU A 35 5.14 34.24 8.24
CA GLU A 35 4.22 33.74 9.26
C GLU A 35 3.11 32.83 8.70
N ASP A 36 2.72 32.99 7.43
CA ASP A 36 1.79 32.08 6.77
C ASP A 36 2.40 30.69 6.62
N ARG A 37 3.66 30.61 6.15
CA ARG A 37 4.40 29.35 6.09
C ARG A 37 4.49 28.70 7.46
N LYS A 38 4.87 29.46 8.50
CA LYS A 38 5.00 28.93 9.87
C LYS A 38 3.69 28.34 10.40
N ARG A 39 2.56 29.05 10.23
CA ARG A 39 1.24 28.56 10.64
C ARG A 39 0.87 27.25 9.93
N THR A 40 1.08 27.19 8.62
CA THR A 40 0.84 25.98 7.83
C THR A 40 1.75 24.81 8.26
N LEU A 41 3.00 25.08 8.62
CA LEU A 41 3.91 24.06 9.17
C LEU A 41 3.48 23.58 10.57
N GLY A 42 2.90 24.46 11.38
CA GLY A 42 2.24 24.09 12.64
C GLY A 42 1.12 23.07 12.43
N ASP A 43 0.29 23.26 11.39
CA ASP A 43 -0.75 22.30 11.01
C ASP A 43 -0.15 20.96 10.54
N ALA A 44 0.84 21.01 9.63
CA ALA A 44 1.52 19.82 9.13
C ALA A 44 2.13 18.98 10.27
N ALA A 45 2.79 19.63 11.23
CA ALA A 45 3.35 18.98 12.40
C ALA A 45 2.27 18.37 13.31
N ALA A 46 1.12 19.04 13.47
CA ALA A 46 0.01 18.49 14.24
C ALA A 46 -0.57 17.22 13.59
N PHE A 47 -0.70 17.19 12.26
CA PHE A 47 -1.15 15.99 11.53
C PHE A 47 -0.17 14.83 11.67
N ARG A 48 1.13 15.10 11.51
CA ARG A 48 2.20 14.13 11.73
C ARG A 48 2.18 13.54 13.13
N LEU A 49 2.10 14.39 14.15
CA LEU A 49 2.03 13.97 15.56
C LEU A 49 0.77 13.15 15.84
N LYS A 50 -0.39 13.61 15.34
CA LYS A 50 -1.64 12.87 15.49
C LYS A 50 -1.53 11.48 14.89
N ARG A 51 -1.05 11.37 13.65
CA ARG A 51 -0.80 10.09 12.97
C ARG A 51 0.09 9.16 13.79
N ARG A 52 1.27 9.65 14.21
CA ARG A 52 2.26 8.85 14.93
C ARG A 52 1.81 8.44 16.34
N SER A 53 0.93 9.21 16.98
CA SER A 53 0.35 8.84 18.27
C SER A 53 -0.59 7.62 18.21
N LEU A 54 -1.13 7.30 17.03
CA LEU A 54 -2.09 6.20 16.84
C LEU A 54 -1.42 4.84 16.64
N PHE A 55 -0.11 4.80 16.36
CA PHE A 55 0.57 3.58 15.95
C PHE A 55 1.93 3.45 16.65
N GLY A 56 2.15 2.31 17.30
CA GLY A 56 3.43 2.01 17.95
C GLY A 56 4.58 2.03 16.93
N ASN A 57 5.72 2.63 17.31
CA ASN A 57 6.94 2.76 16.52
C ASN A 57 6.82 3.53 15.19
N ALA A 58 5.67 4.17 14.90
CA ALA A 58 5.47 4.92 13.66
C ALA A 58 6.53 5.98 13.40
N ALA A 59 6.92 6.74 14.43
CA ALA A 59 7.96 7.76 14.31
C ALA A 59 9.32 7.19 13.88
N GLU A 60 9.71 6.05 14.42
CA GLU A 60 10.99 5.41 14.09
C GLU A 60 10.94 4.80 12.69
N ASN A 61 9.87 4.09 12.37
CA ASN A 61 9.70 3.39 11.10
C ASN A 61 9.64 4.36 9.90
N GLU A 62 8.91 5.46 10.02
CA GLU A 62 8.79 6.45 8.96
C GLU A 62 10.09 7.20 8.73
N ARG A 63 10.79 7.54 9.82
CA ARG A 63 12.05 8.28 9.77
C ARG A 63 13.11 7.53 8.96
N VAL A 64 13.18 6.21 9.10
CA VAL A 64 14.14 5.39 8.33
C VAL A 64 13.95 5.61 6.83
N GLU A 65 12.69 5.63 6.37
CA GLU A 65 12.36 5.83 4.96
C GLU A 65 12.54 7.29 4.52
N GLU A 66 12.14 8.24 5.37
CA GLU A 66 12.36 9.69 5.14
C GLU A 66 13.85 10.03 4.99
N ILE A 67 14.72 9.41 5.79
CA ILE A 67 16.16 9.65 5.72
C ILE A 67 16.77 8.96 4.50
N ARG A 68 16.39 7.70 4.20
CA ARG A 68 17.00 6.95 3.10
C ARG A 68 16.49 7.39 1.74
N GLU A 69 15.18 7.26 1.53
CA GLU A 69 14.54 7.54 0.25
C GLU A 69 14.18 9.02 0.13
N GLY A 70 13.76 9.64 1.24
CA GLY A 70 13.30 11.03 1.22
C GLY A 70 14.43 12.01 0.90
N LEU A 71 15.61 11.81 1.49
CA LEU A 71 16.81 12.59 1.18
C LEU A 71 17.36 12.27 -0.23
N ALA A 72 17.32 11.01 -0.67
CA ALA A 72 17.72 10.67 -2.03
C ALA A 72 16.84 11.37 -3.08
N GLN A 73 15.52 11.32 -2.89
CA GLN A 73 14.56 12.00 -3.75
C GLN A 73 14.71 13.53 -3.68
N TYR A 74 14.92 14.09 -2.49
CA TYR A 74 15.24 15.51 -2.29
C TYR A 74 16.49 15.90 -3.08
N THR A 75 17.56 15.12 -3.00
CA THR A 75 18.81 15.39 -3.75
C THR A 75 18.55 15.34 -5.25
N GLY A 76 17.78 14.35 -5.73
CA GLY A 76 17.40 14.26 -7.15
C GLY A 76 16.67 15.50 -7.64
N ILE A 77 15.67 15.98 -6.87
CA ILE A 77 14.91 17.19 -7.21
C ILE A 77 15.82 18.42 -7.24
N VAL A 78 16.60 18.65 -6.18
CA VAL A 78 17.41 19.88 -6.05
C VAL A 78 18.56 19.94 -7.06
N VAL A 79 19.16 18.79 -7.43
CA VAL A 79 20.26 18.75 -8.40
C VAL A 79 19.78 19.02 -9.83
N VAL A 80 18.56 18.61 -10.17
CA VAL A 80 18.01 18.76 -11.52
C VAL A 80 17.30 20.10 -11.72
N ALA A 81 16.78 20.71 -10.65
CA ALA A 81 16.04 21.95 -10.74
C ALA A 81 16.91 23.13 -11.21
N ASP A 82 16.42 23.87 -12.22
CA ASP A 82 17.07 25.08 -12.74
C ASP A 82 17.06 26.24 -11.73
N SER A 83 16.09 26.24 -10.82
CA SER A 83 15.96 27.25 -9.78
C SER A 83 15.32 26.71 -8.50
N ARG A 84 15.37 27.52 -7.44
CA ARG A 84 14.67 27.25 -6.17
C ARG A 84 13.15 27.09 -6.38
N ALA A 85 12.56 27.89 -7.27
CA ALA A 85 11.14 27.84 -7.57
C ALA A 85 10.77 26.53 -8.28
N ASP A 86 11.62 26.05 -9.19
CA ASP A 86 11.41 24.78 -9.88
C ASP A 86 11.52 23.60 -8.91
N ALA A 87 12.49 23.62 -8.00
CA ALA A 87 12.58 22.60 -6.95
C ALA A 87 11.31 22.56 -6.06
N ILE A 88 10.74 23.73 -5.74
CA ILE A 88 9.47 23.82 -5.01
C ILE A 88 8.32 23.23 -5.83
N ALA A 89 8.19 23.61 -7.10
CA ALA A 89 7.14 23.11 -7.98
C ALA A 89 7.21 21.59 -8.14
N SER A 90 8.39 21.03 -8.44
CA SER A 90 8.58 19.58 -8.54
C SER A 90 8.29 18.85 -7.23
N THR A 91 8.56 19.47 -6.08
CA THR A 91 8.23 18.88 -4.77
C THR A 91 6.73 18.88 -4.50
N ILE A 92 6.02 19.94 -4.89
CA ILE A 92 4.55 19.99 -4.79
C ILE A 92 3.92 18.92 -5.69
N GLU A 93 4.42 18.76 -6.92
CA GLU A 93 3.99 17.69 -7.84
C GLU A 93 4.28 16.31 -7.26
N HIS A 94 5.45 16.12 -6.65
CA HIS A 94 5.81 14.87 -5.99
C HIS A 94 4.83 14.50 -4.85
N LEU A 95 4.46 15.47 -4.00
CA LEU A 95 3.45 15.26 -2.95
C LEU A 95 2.06 14.96 -3.52
N ALA A 96 1.66 15.60 -4.62
CA ALA A 96 0.40 15.32 -5.29
C ALA A 96 0.38 13.92 -5.91
N ALA A 97 1.49 13.48 -6.51
CA ALA A 97 1.65 12.12 -7.01
C ALA A 97 1.58 11.09 -5.88
N ALA A 98 2.26 11.35 -4.75
CA ALA A 98 2.21 10.53 -3.53
C ALA A 98 0.74 10.29 -3.06
N GLU A 99 -0.07 11.35 -3.02
CA GLU A 99 -1.49 11.27 -2.65
C GLU A 99 -2.32 10.40 -3.62
N GLY A 100 -1.91 10.30 -4.88
CA GLY A 100 -2.58 9.51 -5.92
C GLY A 100 -2.30 8.00 -5.88
N HIS A 101 -1.35 7.52 -5.07
CA HIS A 101 -1.01 6.09 -5.03
C HIS A 101 -2.10 5.23 -4.37
N GLU A 102 -2.29 4.03 -4.93
CA GLU A 102 -3.24 3.04 -4.40
C GLU A 102 -2.86 2.53 -2.99
N THR A 103 -1.56 2.46 -2.72
CA THR A 103 -0.97 1.98 -1.46
C THR A 103 0.02 2.98 -0.90
N PHE A 104 -0.01 3.19 0.42
CA PHE A 104 0.89 4.12 1.12
C PHE A 104 2.00 3.45 1.94
N LEU A 105 2.21 2.14 1.75
CA LEU A 105 3.18 1.35 2.53
C LEU A 105 4.63 1.85 2.45
N GLN A 106 4.99 2.57 1.39
CA GLN A 106 6.32 3.09 1.10
C GLN A 106 6.20 4.52 0.59
N GLN A 107 5.49 5.38 1.32
CA GLN A 107 5.23 6.75 0.90
C GLN A 107 5.61 7.79 1.97
N SER A 108 6.13 7.39 3.14
CA SER A 108 6.57 8.39 4.13
C SER A 108 7.72 9.25 3.62
N TYR A 109 8.51 8.74 2.67
CA TYR A 109 9.61 9.49 2.06
C TYR A 109 9.18 10.78 1.37
N ALA A 110 7.95 10.86 0.85
CA ALA A 110 7.44 12.07 0.21
C ALA A 110 7.39 13.27 1.16
N ALA A 111 7.04 13.03 2.43
CA ALA A 111 7.13 14.07 3.46
C ALA A 111 8.60 14.45 3.74
N GLY A 112 9.50 13.46 3.81
CA GLY A 112 10.93 13.66 3.98
C GLY A 112 11.55 14.55 2.89
N THR A 113 11.15 14.34 1.63
CA THR A 113 11.56 15.18 0.49
C THR A 113 11.13 16.64 0.70
N ALA A 114 9.86 16.86 1.04
CA ALA A 114 9.34 18.21 1.28
C ALA A 114 10.02 18.90 2.47
N TYR A 115 10.30 18.16 3.55
CA TYR A 115 11.04 18.70 4.69
C TYR A 115 12.47 19.12 4.29
N GLY A 116 13.18 18.32 3.50
CA GLY A 116 14.51 18.68 3.00
C GLY A 116 14.48 19.99 2.20
N VAL A 117 13.50 20.13 1.30
CA VAL A 117 13.33 21.35 0.49
C VAL A 117 12.97 22.56 1.35
N LEU A 118 12.17 22.41 2.41
CA LEU A 118 11.85 23.51 3.33
C LEU A 118 13.03 23.88 4.25
N LEU A 119 13.85 22.90 4.63
CA LEU A 119 15.03 23.10 5.47
C LEU A 119 16.11 23.94 4.78
N ASP A 120 16.18 23.93 3.45
CA ASP A 120 17.08 24.77 2.67
C ASP A 120 16.91 26.27 2.96
N ASP A 121 15.68 26.70 3.22
CA ASP A 121 15.39 28.10 3.56
C ASP A 121 15.52 28.36 5.06
N ALA A 122 15.36 27.33 5.90
CA ALA A 122 15.27 27.46 7.35
C ALA A 122 16.62 27.38 8.07
N SER A 123 17.60 26.64 7.52
CA SER A 123 18.88 26.43 8.20
C SER A 123 20.00 26.05 7.21
N ALA A 124 20.95 26.95 6.99
CA ALA A 124 22.03 26.73 6.01
C ALA A 124 22.88 25.45 6.26
N ASP A 125 23.06 25.06 7.52
CA ASP A 125 23.90 23.91 7.91
C ASP A 125 23.10 22.61 8.16
N TRP A 126 21.80 22.56 7.87
CA TRP A 126 20.96 21.41 8.21
C TRP A 126 21.51 20.08 7.66
N ARG A 127 22.07 20.09 6.44
CA ARG A 127 22.64 18.91 5.77
C ARG A 127 23.89 18.38 6.47
N ARG A 128 24.64 19.21 7.19
CA ARG A 128 25.81 18.78 8.00
C ARG A 128 25.38 18.15 9.32
N ASN A 129 24.16 18.47 9.78
CA ASN A 129 23.65 18.06 11.08
C ASN A 129 22.67 16.88 11.01
N VAL A 130 22.17 16.55 9.81
CA VAL A 130 21.30 15.38 9.61
C VAL A 130 22.08 14.09 9.85
N ARG A 131 21.46 13.15 10.56
CA ARG A 131 21.98 11.82 10.89
C ARG A 131 20.96 10.74 10.52
N SER A 132 21.39 9.48 10.58
CA SER A 132 20.52 8.33 10.30
C SER A 132 19.27 8.25 11.20
N ASN A 133 19.31 8.86 12.39
CA ASN A 133 18.22 8.91 13.36
C ASN A 133 17.61 10.30 13.52
N SER A 134 17.90 11.25 12.62
CA SER A 134 17.30 12.59 12.62
C SER A 134 15.85 12.56 12.16
N ASP A 135 15.00 13.39 12.76
CA ASP A 135 13.64 13.64 12.26
C ASP A 135 13.60 14.98 11.52
N LEU A 136 13.45 14.94 10.20
CA LEU A 136 13.49 16.13 9.35
C LEU A 136 12.37 17.13 9.68
N GLY A 137 11.19 16.63 10.05
CA GLY A 137 10.08 17.46 10.52
C GLY A 137 10.44 18.19 11.81
N GLN A 138 10.98 17.50 12.81
CA GLN A 138 11.41 18.15 14.06
C GLN A 138 12.55 19.15 13.84
N MET A 139 13.51 18.83 12.97
CA MET A 139 14.60 19.76 12.60
C MET A 139 14.03 21.06 12.01
N LEU A 140 13.05 20.96 11.10
CA LEU A 140 12.43 22.13 10.48
C LEU A 140 11.67 22.98 11.50
N MET A 141 10.86 22.34 12.35
CA MET A 141 10.07 23.02 13.38
C MET A 141 10.98 23.76 14.37
N ALA A 142 12.10 23.14 14.76
CA ALA A 142 13.11 23.75 15.62
C ALA A 142 13.78 24.95 14.94
N ALA A 143 14.20 24.81 13.68
CA ALA A 143 14.87 25.89 12.93
C ALA A 143 13.99 27.13 12.77
N LEU A 144 12.67 26.95 12.61
CA LEU A 144 11.72 28.04 12.42
C LEU A 144 11.01 28.50 13.69
N ASN A 145 11.31 27.88 14.85
CA ASN A 145 10.62 28.08 16.12
C ASN A 145 9.09 27.97 15.99
N VAL A 146 8.62 26.90 15.35
CA VAL A 146 7.20 26.63 15.13
C VAL A 146 6.74 25.53 16.09
N ALA A 147 5.59 25.74 16.71
CA ALA A 147 4.90 24.71 17.50
C ALA A 147 3.79 24.05 16.67
N PRO A 148 3.50 22.75 16.88
CA PRO A 148 2.32 22.11 16.29
C PRO A 148 1.03 22.85 16.69
N ALA A 149 0.05 22.87 15.79
CA ALA A 149 -1.29 23.34 16.12
C ALA A 149 -1.89 22.52 17.27
N ALA A 150 -2.62 23.18 18.17
CA ALA A 150 -3.17 22.55 19.37
C ALA A 150 -4.23 21.48 19.06
N ASP A 151 -5.08 21.74 18.04
CA ASP A 151 -6.11 20.81 17.60
C ASP A 151 -5.89 20.41 16.13
N ALA A 152 -5.40 19.19 15.92
CA ALA A 152 -5.21 18.61 14.60
C ALA A 152 -6.53 18.35 13.86
N VAL A 153 -7.62 18.05 14.57
CA VAL A 153 -8.93 17.80 13.95
C VAL A 153 -9.49 19.12 13.42
N GLU A 154 -9.44 20.18 14.20
CA GLU A 154 -9.87 21.52 13.76
C GLU A 154 -9.03 22.00 12.56
N ALA A 155 -7.70 21.89 12.67
CA ALA A 155 -6.79 22.27 11.59
C ALA A 155 -7.07 21.51 10.29
N SER A 156 -7.50 20.25 10.36
CA SER A 156 -7.75 19.43 9.18
C SER A 156 -8.80 20.00 8.22
N ALA A 157 -9.76 20.78 8.74
CA ALA A 157 -10.79 21.41 7.92
C ALA A 157 -10.21 22.34 6.84
N ARG A 158 -9.06 22.99 7.13
CA ARG A 158 -8.36 23.88 6.18
C ARG A 158 -7.71 23.16 4.99
N TYR A 159 -7.63 21.83 5.04
CA TYR A 159 -6.95 20.97 4.06
C TYR A 159 -7.88 19.90 3.47
N GLY A 160 -9.18 20.02 3.71
CA GLY A 160 -10.19 19.10 3.22
C GLY A 160 -10.31 17.79 4.02
N GLY A 161 -10.13 17.87 5.35
CA GLY A 161 -10.27 16.72 6.25
C GLY A 161 -11.58 15.94 6.10
N PRO A 162 -12.76 16.61 6.08
CA PRO A 162 -14.04 15.92 5.85
C PRO A 162 -14.09 15.15 4.52
N GLU A 163 -13.61 15.76 3.43
CA GLU A 163 -13.62 15.16 2.10
C GLU A 163 -12.66 13.97 2.02
N ILE A 164 -11.45 14.10 2.56
CA ILE A 164 -10.47 13.00 2.63
C ILE A 164 -11.06 11.82 3.43
N ARG A 165 -11.68 12.10 4.59
CA ARG A 165 -12.27 11.06 5.43
C ARG A 165 -13.40 10.32 4.71
N SER A 166 -14.29 11.05 4.03
CA SER A 166 -15.37 10.46 3.22
C SER A 166 -14.83 9.60 2.06
N ALA A 167 -13.79 10.07 1.38
CA ALA A 167 -13.12 9.33 0.31
C ALA A 167 -12.47 8.04 0.82
N GLU A 168 -11.72 8.10 1.93
CA GLU A 168 -11.10 6.91 2.54
C GLU A 168 -12.16 5.94 3.09
N GLN A 169 -13.33 6.42 3.52
CA GLN A 169 -14.42 5.57 4.00
C GLN A 169 -15.04 4.79 2.84
N THR A 170 -15.27 5.47 1.72
CA THR A 170 -15.75 4.85 0.47
C THR A 170 -14.76 3.79 -0.01
N ARG A 171 -13.46 4.11 -0.03
CA ARG A 171 -12.38 3.19 -0.39
C ARG A 171 -12.33 1.97 0.55
N ALA A 172 -12.49 2.17 1.85
CA ALA A 172 -12.54 1.08 2.83
C ALA A 172 -13.75 0.16 2.61
N GLU A 173 -14.93 0.72 2.31
CA GLU A 173 -16.13 -0.08 2.03
C GLU A 173 -16.00 -0.89 0.75
N GLN A 174 -15.46 -0.29 -0.31
CA GLN A 174 -15.21 -0.98 -1.58
C GLN A 174 -14.25 -2.16 -1.38
N ARG A 175 -13.15 -1.96 -0.64
CA ARG A 175 -12.22 -3.05 -0.31
C ARG A 175 -12.89 -4.15 0.50
N ARG A 176 -13.65 -3.79 1.53
CA ARG A 176 -14.39 -4.75 2.37
C ARG A 176 -15.41 -5.55 1.57
N THR A 177 -16.13 -4.89 0.67
CA THR A 177 -17.08 -5.55 -0.23
C THR A 177 -16.37 -6.51 -1.17
N ARG A 178 -15.27 -6.07 -1.79
CA ARG A 178 -14.46 -6.91 -2.67
C ARG A 178 -13.87 -8.12 -1.94
N GLU A 179 -13.36 -7.94 -0.73
CA GLU A 179 -12.83 -9.03 0.09
C GLU A 179 -13.92 -10.06 0.40
N ARG A 180 -15.12 -9.62 0.83
CA ARG A 180 -16.26 -10.51 1.08
C ARG A 180 -16.68 -11.29 -0.16
N GLU A 181 -16.78 -10.62 -1.31
CA GLU A 181 -17.11 -11.24 -2.60
C GLU A 181 -16.08 -12.32 -2.97
N LEU A 182 -14.80 -11.97 -2.92
CA LEU A 182 -13.71 -12.89 -3.24
C LEU A 182 -13.61 -14.05 -2.26
N ARG A 183 -13.79 -13.80 -0.96
CA ARG A 183 -13.85 -14.86 0.05
C ARG A 183 -15.01 -15.81 -0.20
N SER A 184 -16.20 -15.27 -0.45
CA SER A 184 -17.38 -16.10 -0.77
C SER A 184 -17.12 -16.99 -1.97
N ARG A 185 -16.41 -16.48 -2.99
CA ARG A 185 -16.14 -17.20 -4.24
C ARG A 185 -15.02 -18.24 -4.14
N PHE A 186 -13.91 -17.91 -3.48
CA PHE A 186 -12.69 -18.74 -3.47
C PHE A 186 -12.45 -19.50 -2.15
N VAL A 187 -13.28 -19.27 -1.13
CA VAL A 187 -13.12 -19.87 0.19
C VAL A 187 -14.41 -20.53 0.65
N ASP A 188 -15.50 -19.78 0.72
CA ASP A 188 -16.72 -20.26 1.37
C ASP A 188 -17.54 -21.15 0.43
N GLY A 189 -17.60 -20.84 -0.88
CA GLY A 189 -18.23 -21.66 -1.91
C GLY A 189 -17.45 -22.93 -2.27
N PRO A 190 -17.99 -23.78 -3.17
CA PRO A 190 -17.32 -24.97 -3.67
C PRO A 190 -16.01 -24.62 -4.38
N VAL A 191 -14.93 -25.36 -4.11
CA VAL A 191 -13.62 -25.12 -4.73
C VAL A 191 -12.94 -26.39 -5.23
N LEU A 192 -12.15 -26.24 -6.29
CA LEU A 192 -11.15 -27.23 -6.69
C LEU A 192 -9.81 -26.88 -6.03
N LEU A 193 -9.32 -27.77 -5.17
CA LEU A 193 -8.02 -27.68 -4.53
C LEU A 193 -6.95 -28.29 -5.43
N ILE A 194 -5.94 -27.49 -5.75
CA ILE A 194 -4.80 -27.90 -6.57
C ILE A 194 -3.54 -27.90 -5.70
N PRO A 195 -2.74 -28.98 -5.74
CA PRO A 195 -1.45 -29.04 -5.07
C PRO A 195 -0.52 -27.87 -5.46
N SER A 196 0.43 -27.58 -4.58
CA SER A 196 1.53 -26.67 -4.90
C SER A 196 2.41 -27.24 -6.02
N GLY A 197 3.35 -26.42 -6.51
CA GLY A 197 4.22 -26.79 -7.63
C GLY A 197 3.79 -26.16 -8.95
N GLY A 198 4.70 -26.19 -9.92
CA GLY A 198 4.60 -25.41 -11.15
C GLY A 198 4.97 -23.95 -10.95
N GLY A 199 6.05 -23.50 -11.61
CA GLY A 199 6.51 -22.13 -11.58
C GLY A 199 5.64 -21.23 -12.44
N THR A 200 5.14 -20.14 -11.88
CA THR A 200 4.52 -19.05 -12.64
C THR A 200 4.70 -17.76 -11.87
N THR A 201 4.83 -16.64 -12.59
CA THR A 201 4.80 -15.31 -12.00
C THR A 201 3.36 -14.82 -12.09
N PHE A 202 2.75 -14.54 -10.94
CA PHE A 202 1.42 -13.94 -10.92
C PHE A 202 1.53 -12.43 -11.02
N ASN A 203 0.68 -11.84 -11.86
CA ASN A 203 0.53 -10.39 -11.90
C ASN A 203 -0.24 -9.94 -10.66
N ALA A 204 0.40 -9.10 -9.83
CA ALA A 204 -0.14 -8.62 -8.57
C ALA A 204 -1.13 -7.45 -8.73
N VAL A 205 -1.34 -6.92 -9.95
CA VAL A 205 -2.33 -5.86 -10.20
C VAL A 205 -3.73 -6.38 -9.86
N GLY A 206 -4.40 -5.69 -8.94
CA GLY A 206 -5.72 -6.10 -8.41
C GLY A 206 -5.69 -7.32 -7.50
N ALA A 207 -4.51 -7.80 -7.10
CA ALA A 207 -4.40 -8.91 -6.15
C ALA A 207 -4.95 -8.51 -4.79
N THR A 208 -5.80 -9.36 -4.21
CA THR A 208 -6.49 -9.08 -2.94
C THR A 208 -6.12 -10.16 -1.92
N PRO A 209 -5.41 -9.80 -0.83
CA PRO A 209 -5.18 -10.71 0.28
C PRO A 209 -6.50 -11.07 0.98
N ILE A 210 -6.68 -12.34 1.29
CA ILE A 210 -7.77 -12.86 2.12
C ILE A 210 -7.15 -13.32 3.45
N PRO A 211 -7.39 -12.60 4.57
CA PRO A 211 -6.76 -12.88 5.85
C PRO A 211 -6.93 -14.33 6.29
N GLY A 212 -5.80 -14.95 6.67
CA GLY A 212 -5.74 -16.34 7.15
C GLY A 212 -5.91 -17.41 6.07
N VAL A 213 -5.95 -17.05 4.79
CA VAL A 213 -6.14 -18.01 3.68
C VAL A 213 -5.05 -17.91 2.62
N GLY A 214 -4.81 -16.71 2.08
CA GLY A 214 -3.88 -16.49 0.98
C GLY A 214 -4.24 -15.27 0.15
N THR A 215 -3.79 -15.21 -1.10
CA THR A 215 -4.01 -14.06 -1.99
C THR A 215 -4.79 -14.48 -3.24
N VAL A 216 -5.83 -13.71 -3.57
CA VAL A 216 -6.55 -13.85 -4.83
C VAL A 216 -5.86 -13.02 -5.91
N PHE A 217 -5.42 -13.67 -6.98
CA PHE A 217 -4.93 -13.03 -8.20
C PHE A 217 -6.04 -13.04 -9.23
N VAL A 218 -6.45 -11.87 -9.72
CA VAL A 218 -7.66 -11.71 -10.55
C VAL A 218 -7.38 -11.73 -12.05
N LEU A 219 -6.12 -11.59 -12.45
CA LEU A 219 -5.72 -11.55 -13.85
C LEU A 219 -5.49 -12.96 -14.44
N PRO A 220 -5.55 -13.09 -15.78
CA PRO A 220 -5.33 -14.38 -16.42
C PRO A 220 -3.95 -14.97 -16.10
N CYS A 221 -3.91 -16.28 -15.89
CA CYS A 221 -2.69 -17.00 -15.60
C CYS A 221 -2.70 -18.39 -16.22
N ARG A 222 -1.49 -18.89 -16.51
CA ARG A 222 -1.25 -20.27 -16.91
C ARG A 222 -0.20 -20.87 -15.99
N VAL A 223 -0.50 -22.04 -15.45
CA VAL A 223 0.38 -22.75 -14.51
C VAL A 223 0.51 -24.19 -14.96
N LYS A 224 1.74 -24.70 -15.01
CA LYS A 224 2.01 -26.10 -15.33
C LYS A 224 2.80 -26.73 -14.19
N GLY A 225 2.27 -27.77 -13.58
CA GLY A 225 2.91 -28.56 -12.54
C GLY A 225 2.85 -30.05 -12.84
N GLU A 226 3.37 -30.88 -11.93
CA GLU A 226 3.30 -32.34 -12.06
C GLU A 226 1.86 -32.85 -12.13
N TRP A 227 0.94 -32.17 -11.42
CA TRP A 227 -0.49 -32.48 -11.39
C TRP A 227 -1.24 -32.14 -12.67
N GLY A 228 -0.64 -31.37 -13.59
CA GLY A 228 -1.31 -30.95 -14.82
C GLY A 228 -1.08 -29.51 -15.23
N THR A 229 -1.97 -29.01 -16.08
CA THR A 229 -1.94 -27.64 -16.60
C THR A 229 -3.23 -26.91 -16.24
N LEU A 230 -3.10 -25.73 -15.63
CA LEU A 230 -4.18 -24.80 -15.31
C LEU A 230 -4.10 -23.59 -16.24
N GLU A 231 -5.24 -23.23 -16.82
CA GLU A 231 -5.49 -21.96 -17.47
C GLU A 231 -6.67 -21.28 -16.77
N ALA A 232 -6.48 -20.07 -16.27
CA ALA A 232 -7.52 -19.31 -15.59
C ALA A 232 -7.57 -17.88 -16.13
N THR A 233 -8.78 -17.35 -16.35
CA THR A 233 -9.06 -15.97 -16.76
C THR A 233 -9.78 -15.19 -15.67
N ASN A 234 -10.55 -15.86 -14.80
CA ASN A 234 -11.39 -15.21 -13.79
C ASN A 234 -10.78 -15.31 -12.37
N GLY A 235 -9.46 -15.36 -12.32
CA GLY A 235 -8.65 -15.36 -11.11
C GLY A 235 -8.56 -16.70 -10.37
N ILE A 236 -7.59 -16.77 -9.47
CA ILE A 236 -7.31 -17.92 -8.61
C ILE A 236 -6.97 -17.43 -7.20
N LEU A 237 -7.21 -18.25 -6.18
CA LEU A 237 -6.63 -18.03 -4.87
C LEU A 237 -5.38 -18.90 -4.72
N VAL A 238 -4.27 -18.28 -4.31
CA VAL A 238 -3.04 -18.97 -3.92
C VAL A 238 -2.92 -18.91 -2.40
N ASN A 239 -2.97 -20.06 -1.75
CA ASN A 239 -2.79 -20.20 -0.33
C ASN A 239 -1.36 -19.84 0.10
N ASP A 240 -1.17 -19.54 1.39
CA ASP A 240 0.16 -19.31 1.96
C ASP A 240 1.10 -20.53 1.84
N ASP A 241 0.56 -21.75 1.76
CA ASP A 241 1.31 -23.00 1.52
C ASP A 241 1.55 -23.30 0.03
N GLY A 242 1.19 -22.38 -0.86
CA GLY A 242 1.35 -22.50 -2.31
C GLY A 242 0.32 -23.39 -3.01
N LYS A 243 -0.62 -24.00 -2.27
CA LYS A 243 -1.79 -24.66 -2.88
C LYS A 243 -2.69 -23.62 -3.54
N ARG A 244 -3.52 -24.06 -4.48
CA ARG A 244 -4.39 -23.15 -5.22
C ARG A 244 -5.84 -23.58 -5.09
N ARG A 245 -6.74 -22.59 -5.09
CA ARG A 245 -8.19 -22.81 -5.09
C ARG A 245 -8.80 -22.16 -6.31
N LEU A 246 -9.59 -22.94 -7.03
CA LEU A 246 -10.41 -22.46 -8.14
C LEU A 246 -11.88 -22.53 -7.76
N ALA A 247 -12.62 -21.45 -8.02
CA ALA A 247 -14.03 -21.35 -7.65
C ALA A 247 -14.90 -22.26 -8.51
N GLY A 248 -15.86 -22.95 -7.89
CA GLY A 248 -16.90 -23.68 -8.58
C GLY A 248 -17.99 -22.78 -9.18
N PRO A 249 -19.05 -23.37 -9.78
CA PRO A 249 -19.32 -24.81 -9.90
C PRO A 249 -18.27 -25.59 -10.72
N ILE A 250 -18.04 -26.85 -10.35
CA ILE A 250 -16.99 -27.70 -10.93
C ILE A 250 -17.62 -28.77 -11.82
N ARG A 251 -17.15 -28.87 -13.06
CA ARG A 251 -17.52 -29.93 -14.02
C ARG A 251 -16.30 -30.80 -14.29
N ILE A 252 -16.49 -32.11 -14.18
CA ILE A 252 -15.44 -33.11 -14.34
C ILE A 252 -15.74 -33.89 -15.63
N GLU A 253 -14.88 -33.76 -16.63
CA GLU A 253 -14.99 -34.37 -17.95
C GLU A 253 -13.72 -35.18 -18.24
N GLY A 254 -13.60 -36.35 -17.62
CA GLY A 254 -12.39 -37.18 -17.67
C GLY A 254 -11.20 -36.46 -17.04
N ILE A 255 -10.14 -36.25 -17.81
CA ILE A 255 -8.94 -35.50 -17.36
C ILE A 255 -9.11 -33.99 -17.42
N ASN A 256 -10.20 -33.48 -18.01
CA ASN A 256 -10.47 -32.05 -18.13
C ASN A 256 -11.47 -31.63 -17.05
N ILE A 257 -11.05 -30.71 -16.18
CA ILE A 257 -11.86 -30.14 -15.11
C ILE A 257 -12.09 -28.68 -15.44
N ARG A 258 -13.35 -28.25 -15.35
CA ARG A 258 -13.74 -26.90 -15.76
C ARG A 258 -14.56 -26.23 -14.68
N GLY A 259 -14.40 -24.93 -14.58
CA GLY A 259 -15.30 -24.04 -13.86
C GLY A 259 -15.39 -22.70 -14.59
N GLU A 260 -16.04 -21.74 -13.96
CA GLU A 260 -16.23 -20.44 -14.60
C GLU A 260 -14.89 -19.70 -14.75
N GLY A 261 -14.45 -19.55 -16.00
CA GLY A 261 -13.22 -18.84 -16.34
C GLY A 261 -11.95 -19.57 -15.92
N TRP A 262 -11.97 -20.90 -15.83
CA TRP A 262 -10.76 -21.71 -15.72
C TRP A 262 -10.95 -23.13 -16.25
N THR A 263 -9.84 -23.75 -16.65
CA THR A 263 -9.76 -25.17 -17.04
C THR A 263 -8.47 -25.77 -16.48
N VAL A 264 -8.57 -26.99 -15.98
CA VAL A 264 -7.43 -27.81 -15.57
C VAL A 264 -7.43 -29.08 -16.41
N MET A 265 -6.30 -29.38 -17.04
CA MET A 265 -6.03 -30.69 -17.64
C MET A 265 -5.13 -31.46 -16.67
N VAL A 266 -5.68 -32.52 -16.06
CA VAL A 266 -5.00 -33.37 -15.08
C VAL A 266 -3.99 -34.26 -15.80
N ALA A 267 -2.76 -34.34 -15.26
CA ALA A 267 -1.71 -35.19 -15.80
C ALA A 267 -1.91 -36.67 -15.44
N SER A 268 -1.34 -37.57 -16.23
CA SER A 268 -1.30 -39.00 -15.91
C SER A 268 -0.65 -39.27 -14.54
N GLY A 269 -1.18 -40.23 -13.78
CA GLY A 269 -0.75 -40.50 -12.40
C GLY A 269 -1.34 -39.53 -11.36
N TRP A 270 -2.31 -38.71 -11.76
CA TRP A 270 -3.10 -37.85 -10.88
C TRP A 270 -4.59 -38.02 -11.16
N THR A 271 -5.41 -37.83 -10.12
CA THR A 271 -6.85 -38.02 -10.17
C THR A 271 -7.59 -36.95 -9.36
N VAL A 272 -8.87 -36.75 -9.65
CA VAL A 272 -9.74 -35.82 -8.93
C VAL A 272 -10.63 -36.61 -7.98
N ARG A 273 -10.65 -36.20 -6.70
CA ARG A 273 -11.50 -36.83 -5.67
C ARG A 273 -12.31 -35.77 -4.93
N PRO A 274 -13.40 -36.17 -4.23
CA PRO A 274 -14.07 -35.29 -3.29
C PRO A 274 -13.08 -34.64 -2.30
N GLY A 275 -13.28 -33.35 -2.08
CA GLY A 275 -12.49 -32.54 -1.17
C GLY A 275 -12.97 -32.62 0.29
N PRO A 276 -12.36 -31.84 1.19
CA PRO A 276 -12.68 -31.86 2.62
C PRO A 276 -14.11 -31.39 2.96
N ARG A 277 -14.71 -30.53 2.13
CA ARG A 277 -16.09 -30.04 2.31
C ARG A 277 -16.98 -30.57 1.20
N SER A 278 -18.27 -30.66 1.49
CA SER A 278 -19.27 -31.02 0.48
C SER A 278 -19.21 -30.04 -0.70
N GLY A 279 -19.13 -30.57 -1.92
CA GLY A 279 -19.01 -29.81 -3.16
C GLY A 279 -17.57 -29.42 -3.54
N ASP A 280 -16.61 -29.52 -2.63
CA ASP A 280 -15.19 -29.33 -2.96
C ASP A 280 -14.65 -30.57 -3.69
N TYR A 281 -13.64 -30.35 -4.52
CA TYR A 281 -12.84 -31.40 -5.14
C TYR A 281 -11.35 -31.11 -4.92
N GLN A 282 -10.52 -32.14 -5.02
CA GLN A 282 -9.07 -32.00 -4.92
C GLN A 282 -8.35 -32.88 -5.93
N ILE A 283 -7.25 -32.37 -6.49
CA ILE A 283 -6.34 -33.14 -7.33
C ILE A 283 -5.30 -33.82 -6.43
N MET A 284 -5.17 -35.14 -6.54
CA MET A 284 -4.22 -35.93 -5.76
C MET A 284 -3.49 -36.92 -6.67
N ARG A 285 -2.26 -37.26 -6.29
CA ARG A 285 -1.47 -38.28 -6.99
C ARG A 285 -2.16 -39.63 -6.80
N GLU A 286 -2.20 -40.42 -7.86
CA GLU A 286 -2.69 -41.80 -7.76
C GLU A 286 -1.74 -42.61 -6.85
N PRO A 287 -2.29 -43.55 -6.05
CA PRO A 287 -1.49 -44.44 -5.22
C PRO A 287 -0.47 -45.25 -6.02
#